data_AF-A0A661KK56-F1
#
_entry.id   AF-A0A661KK56-F1
#
_cell.length_a   1.000
_cell.length_b   1.000
_cell.length_c   1.000
_cell.angle_alpha   90.00
_cell.angle_beta   90.00
_cell.angle_gamma   90.00
#
_symmetry.space_group_name_H-M   'P 1'
#
loop_
_entity.id
_entity.type
_entity.pdbx_description
1 polymer ?
#
loop_
_entity_poly.entity_id
_entity_poly.type
_entity_poly.pdbx_seq_one_letter_code
_entity_poly.pdbx_strand_id
1 'polypeptide(L)'
;MGKTALKCSGLFLLGVAVILSYSVSFAGSFKADVTFSEANRSSVGKIYVKGSRYRIEHREDGQNVVILVNRDTGITRVLLPSKKVYLEMRNTDPRSLMNNPFESIRYTETRIKPKKTGTETINGYECDKYIFVDNGTKLITEWVSTSLGFPIKMINHSSNNSVEIKSIKEGALNSALFELPSGYSTMQTGRTPKSATSQKEPTQTQAVQKECTRPQNTQFQEFRVDGKGRETDVSSIEKTVNPDEKLVIRITADCPVRPESKGKVSLYQDEYKKVQEMQFTLKNGESKTWELPAEKQVKYTIFGVYGTGRIMVSMHQVKLEAKQKVALAKEMKQKSAKQESTPSLSKLRRSPSSFSTLLHNAERSYSNGDTASAVLDLRKAILSVWDSVPLKVVNAVLVKDTGTYTPKPDNVYKPGEPIYIHCEILGHKLKRVGNVYHVGLGADFVVMSEDGTELGGKENVLTIEKSTPLPNTEFYIDLRYTISGLAGGTYKIKTTIHDRNSSKSATLLTPIKIEE
;
A
#
# COMPACT_ATOMS: atom_id res chain seq x y z
N MET A 1 -38.21 -51.42 -82.70
CA MET A 1 -38.57 -51.90 -81.35
C MET A 1 -37.63 -51.19 -80.38
N GLY A 2 -37.99 -50.31 -79.46
CA GLY A 2 -39.22 -50.14 -78.71
C GLY A 2 -38.84 -50.05 -77.24
N LYS A 3 -38.99 -48.83 -76.68
CA LYS A 3 -39.24 -48.48 -75.25
C LYS A 3 -38.06 -48.14 -74.32
N THR A 4 -38.00 -46.83 -74.01
CA THR A 4 -37.98 -46.16 -72.67
C THR A 4 -36.81 -46.39 -71.70
N ALA A 5 -36.32 -45.44 -70.90
CA ALA A 5 -36.50 -43.98 -70.77
C ALA A 5 -35.48 -43.43 -69.73
N LEU A 6 -35.07 -42.17 -69.92
CA LEU A 6 -34.82 -41.09 -68.92
C LEU A 6 -33.95 -41.34 -67.66
N LYS A 7 -32.80 -40.64 -67.54
CA LYS A 7 -32.66 -39.27 -66.96
C LYS A 7 -31.18 -38.89 -66.77
N CYS A 8 -30.84 -37.66 -67.19
CA CYS A 8 -29.61 -36.95 -66.86
C CYS A 8 -29.45 -36.69 -65.36
N SER A 9 -28.21 -36.72 -64.86
CA SER A 9 -27.59 -35.62 -64.11
C SER A 9 -26.12 -35.95 -63.84
N GLY A 10 -25.22 -35.04 -64.23
CA GLY A 10 -23.79 -35.16 -64.00
C GLY A 10 -23.42 -35.03 -62.52
N LEU A 11 -22.35 -35.72 -62.12
CA LEU A 11 -21.70 -35.48 -60.84
C LEU A 11 -20.23 -35.14 -61.07
N PHE A 12 -19.92 -33.92 -60.67
CA PHE A 12 -18.66 -33.21 -60.74
C PHE A 12 -17.65 -33.85 -59.77
N LEU A 13 -16.41 -34.04 -60.23
CA LEU A 13 -15.25 -34.43 -59.42
C LEU A 13 -15.02 -33.43 -58.28
N LEU A 14 -15.03 -33.90 -57.02
CA LEU A 14 -14.55 -33.14 -55.88
C LEU A 14 -13.19 -33.68 -55.45
N GLY A 15 -12.12 -33.00 -55.86
CA GLY A 15 -10.78 -33.20 -55.32
C GLY A 15 -10.74 -32.71 -53.87
N VAL A 16 -10.44 -33.61 -52.94
CA VAL A 16 -10.22 -33.28 -51.53
C VAL A 16 -8.84 -32.61 -51.40
N ALA A 17 -8.84 -31.28 -51.37
CA ALA A 17 -7.69 -30.49 -50.96
C ALA A 17 -7.56 -30.60 -49.42
N VAL A 18 -6.61 -31.41 -48.97
CA VAL A 18 -6.18 -31.42 -47.56
C VAL A 18 -5.43 -30.11 -47.30
N ILE A 19 -6.15 -29.08 -46.85
CA ILE A 19 -5.56 -27.85 -46.35
C ILE A 19 -4.91 -28.20 -45.01
N LEU A 20 -3.62 -28.50 -45.01
CA LEU A 20 -2.78 -28.43 -43.81
C LEU A 20 -2.81 -26.98 -43.34
N SER A 21 -3.71 -26.67 -42.42
CA SER A 21 -3.68 -25.44 -41.63
C SER A 21 -2.43 -25.51 -40.75
N TYR A 22 -1.34 -24.93 -41.24
CA TYR A 22 -0.22 -24.52 -40.40
C TYR A 22 -0.77 -23.55 -39.37
N SER A 23 -1.12 -24.08 -38.21
CA SER A 23 -1.48 -23.29 -37.04
C SER A 23 -0.20 -22.55 -36.66
N VAL A 24 -0.11 -21.27 -37.06
CA VAL A 24 0.93 -20.38 -36.57
C VAL A 24 0.72 -20.29 -35.07
N SER A 25 1.47 -21.09 -34.30
CA SER A 25 1.44 -21.05 -32.86
C SER A 25 1.99 -19.67 -32.45
N PHE A 26 1.09 -18.75 -32.08
CA PHE A 26 1.44 -17.46 -31.51
C PHE A 26 1.83 -17.64 -30.03
N ALA A 27 2.79 -18.53 -29.78
CA ALA A 27 3.28 -18.81 -28.43
C ALA A 27 3.70 -17.49 -27.77
N GLY A 28 2.97 -17.09 -26.72
CA GLY A 28 3.25 -15.89 -25.93
C GLY A 28 2.63 -14.57 -26.40
N SER A 29 1.66 -14.55 -27.33
CA SER A 29 0.90 -13.32 -27.66
C SER A 29 -0.61 -13.46 -27.44
N PHE A 30 -1.17 -12.65 -26.52
CA PHE A 30 -2.60 -12.68 -26.23
C PHE A 30 -3.10 -11.36 -25.61
N LYS A 31 -4.42 -11.13 -25.72
CA LYS A 31 -5.14 -10.14 -24.92
C LYS A 31 -6.17 -10.82 -24.03
N ALA A 32 -6.39 -10.29 -22.84
CA ALA A 32 -7.26 -10.89 -21.85
C ALA A 32 -7.80 -9.84 -20.87
N ASP A 33 -8.78 -10.25 -20.06
CA ASP A 33 -9.16 -9.52 -18.87
C ASP A 33 -8.32 -10.03 -17.69
N VAL A 34 -7.86 -9.13 -16.82
CA VAL A 34 -7.09 -9.47 -15.61
C VAL A 34 -7.86 -9.01 -14.40
N THR A 35 -8.04 -9.91 -13.43
CA THR A 35 -8.67 -9.61 -12.15
C THR A 35 -7.60 -9.59 -11.08
N PHE A 36 -7.43 -8.45 -10.42
CA PHE A 36 -6.64 -8.33 -9.20
C PHE A 36 -7.60 -8.41 -8.03
N SER A 37 -7.40 -9.37 -7.14
CA SER A 37 -8.19 -9.55 -5.93
C SER A 37 -7.30 -9.32 -4.73
N GLU A 38 -7.76 -8.47 -3.83
CA GLU A 38 -7.20 -8.24 -2.51
C GLU A 38 -8.28 -8.57 -1.49
N ALA A 39 -7.89 -8.85 -0.24
CA ALA A 39 -8.75 -9.33 0.85
C ALA A 39 -10.26 -8.93 0.78
N ASN A 40 -10.59 -7.68 0.47
CA ASN A 40 -11.98 -7.18 0.37
C ASN A 40 -12.33 -6.39 -0.91
N ARG A 41 -11.47 -6.42 -1.95
CA ARG A 41 -11.67 -5.65 -3.20
C ARG A 41 -11.19 -6.46 -4.40
N SER A 42 -11.95 -6.44 -5.49
CA SER A 42 -11.48 -6.95 -6.77
C SER A 42 -11.55 -5.85 -7.82
N SER A 43 -10.46 -5.60 -8.52
CA SER A 43 -10.42 -4.72 -9.68
C SER A 43 -10.24 -5.54 -10.95
N VAL A 44 -10.95 -5.15 -12.00
CA VAL A 44 -10.84 -5.77 -13.32
C VAL A 44 -10.13 -4.78 -14.23
N GLY A 45 -9.11 -5.26 -14.92
CA GLY A 45 -8.37 -4.56 -15.94
C GLY A 45 -8.26 -5.38 -17.22
N LYS A 46 -7.45 -4.89 -18.15
CA LYS A 46 -7.05 -5.58 -19.37
C LYS A 46 -5.57 -5.86 -19.33
N ILE A 47 -5.18 -7.01 -19.85
CA ILE A 47 -3.78 -7.36 -20.05
C ILE A 47 -3.53 -7.73 -21.51
N TYR A 48 -2.40 -7.29 -22.02
CA TYR A 48 -1.88 -7.61 -23.34
C TYR A 48 -0.48 -8.13 -23.14
N VAL A 49 -0.16 -9.30 -23.71
CA VAL A 49 1.16 -9.93 -23.58
C VAL A 49 1.69 -10.22 -24.98
N LYS A 50 2.97 -9.95 -25.20
CA LYS A 50 3.69 -10.27 -26.43
C LYS A 50 5.15 -10.60 -26.07
N GLY A 51 5.44 -11.89 -25.94
CA GLY A 51 6.75 -12.38 -25.53
C GLY A 51 7.15 -11.84 -24.16
N SER A 52 8.28 -11.15 -24.09
CA SER A 52 8.85 -10.56 -22.88
C SER A 52 8.21 -9.22 -22.47
N ARG A 53 7.22 -8.72 -23.23
CA ARG A 53 6.56 -7.44 -23.00
C ARG A 53 5.10 -7.62 -22.66
N TYR A 54 4.59 -6.77 -21.77
CA TYR A 54 3.16 -6.74 -21.47
C TYR A 54 2.67 -5.35 -21.08
N ARG A 55 1.36 -5.16 -21.25
CA ARG A 55 0.63 -3.95 -20.89
C ARG A 55 -0.53 -4.32 -19.98
N ILE A 56 -0.69 -3.61 -18.87
CA ILE A 56 -1.85 -3.71 -17.99
C ILE A 56 -2.59 -2.38 -18.03
N GLU A 57 -3.90 -2.42 -18.26
CA GLU A 57 -4.78 -1.25 -18.18
C GLU A 57 -5.80 -1.50 -17.07
N HIS A 58 -5.87 -0.63 -16.07
CA HIS A 58 -6.86 -0.77 -15.00
C HIS A 58 -7.25 0.59 -14.43
N ARG A 59 -8.16 0.58 -13.45
CA ARG A 59 -8.54 1.77 -12.70
C ARG A 59 -8.04 1.68 -11.27
N GLU A 60 -7.39 2.74 -10.82
CA GLU A 60 -6.90 2.94 -9.45
C GLU A 60 -7.42 4.30 -8.96
N ASP A 61 -8.12 4.33 -7.82
CA ASP A 61 -8.75 5.55 -7.27
C ASP A 61 -9.57 6.38 -8.28
N GLY A 62 -10.26 5.69 -9.20
CA GLY A 62 -11.07 6.32 -10.25
C GLY A 62 -10.27 6.87 -11.44
N GLN A 63 -8.94 6.76 -11.44
CA GLN A 63 -8.07 7.14 -12.55
C GLN A 63 -7.71 5.92 -13.39
N ASN A 64 -7.68 6.08 -14.72
CA ASN A 64 -7.14 5.05 -15.60
C ASN A 64 -5.61 5.04 -15.44
N VAL A 65 -5.04 3.86 -15.22
CA VAL A 65 -3.60 3.63 -15.11
C VAL A 65 -3.19 2.61 -16.17
N VAL A 66 -2.10 2.90 -16.87
CA VAL A 66 -1.51 1.98 -17.85
C VAL A 66 -0.08 1.64 -17.42
N ILE A 67 0.21 0.35 -17.25
CA ILE A 67 1.54 -0.14 -16.92
C ILE A 67 2.10 -0.83 -18.16
N LEU A 68 3.23 -0.34 -18.67
CA LEU A 68 3.99 -0.95 -19.77
C LEU A 68 5.24 -1.58 -19.19
N VAL A 69 5.44 -2.88 -19.40
CA VAL A 69 6.63 -3.60 -18.94
C VAL A 69 7.37 -4.17 -20.12
N ASN A 70 8.68 -3.90 -20.17
CA ASN A 70 9.61 -4.47 -21.12
C ASN A 70 10.69 -5.23 -20.35
N ARG A 71 10.66 -6.57 -20.41
CA ARG A 71 11.67 -7.40 -19.74
C ARG A 71 12.99 -7.48 -20.50
N ASP A 72 13.01 -7.17 -21.80
CA ASP A 72 14.27 -7.12 -22.58
C ASP A 72 15.16 -5.98 -22.08
N THR A 73 14.56 -4.83 -21.77
CA THR A 73 15.28 -3.64 -21.27
C THR A 73 15.27 -3.53 -19.74
N GLY A 74 14.42 -4.30 -19.05
CA GLY A 74 14.26 -4.24 -17.60
C GLY A 74 13.54 -2.99 -17.10
N ILE A 75 12.69 -2.38 -17.93
CA ILE A 75 12.01 -1.11 -17.65
C ILE A 75 10.48 -1.27 -17.56
N THR A 76 9.92 -0.68 -16.50
CA THR A 76 8.49 -0.47 -16.29
C THR A 76 8.17 1.01 -16.48
N ARG A 77 7.12 1.34 -17.24
CA ARG A 77 6.54 2.68 -17.33
C ARG A 77 5.10 2.68 -16.83
N VAL A 78 4.80 3.55 -15.89
CA VAL A 78 3.44 3.76 -15.36
C VAL A 78 2.92 5.08 -15.91
N LEU A 79 1.86 5.01 -16.71
CA LEU A 79 1.26 6.12 -17.43
C LEU A 79 -0.06 6.53 -16.74
N LEU A 80 -0.28 7.83 -16.64
CA LEU A 80 -1.55 8.45 -16.25
C LEU A 80 -2.15 9.15 -17.48
N PRO A 81 -3.01 8.48 -18.28
CA PRO A 81 -3.45 8.99 -19.57
C PRO A 81 -4.22 10.31 -19.49
N SER A 82 -5.00 10.52 -18.41
CA SER A 82 -5.75 11.77 -18.20
C SER A 82 -4.85 13.00 -18.06
N LYS A 83 -3.60 12.80 -17.64
CA LYS A 83 -2.61 13.86 -17.43
C LYS A 83 -1.53 13.88 -18.51
N LYS A 84 -1.50 12.88 -19.40
CA LYS A 84 -0.41 12.63 -20.37
C LYS A 84 0.98 12.69 -19.73
N VAL A 85 1.10 12.10 -18.54
CA VAL A 85 2.39 11.96 -17.85
C VAL A 85 2.72 10.51 -17.56
N TYR A 86 4.01 10.18 -17.47
CA TYR A 86 4.47 8.84 -17.12
C TYR A 86 5.61 8.88 -16.11
N LEU A 87 5.77 7.78 -15.38
CA LEU A 87 6.91 7.50 -14.52
C LEU A 87 7.64 6.26 -15.07
N GLU A 88 8.92 6.40 -15.35
CA GLU A 88 9.80 5.29 -15.74
C GLU A 88 10.59 4.78 -14.53
N MET A 89 10.73 3.47 -14.42
CA MET A 89 11.47 2.81 -13.34
C MET A 89 12.01 1.45 -13.80
N ARG A 90 12.96 0.88 -13.05
CA ARG A 90 13.40 -0.50 -13.27
C ARG A 90 12.26 -1.46 -12.92
N ASN A 91 12.18 -2.63 -13.57
CA ASN A 91 11.20 -3.67 -13.22
C ASN A 91 11.31 -4.09 -11.75
N THR A 92 12.53 -4.02 -11.19
CA THR A 92 12.85 -4.33 -9.79
C THR A 92 12.71 -3.15 -8.83
N ASP A 93 12.32 -1.96 -9.30
CA ASP A 93 12.04 -0.82 -8.42
C ASP A 93 10.87 -1.21 -7.48
N PRO A 94 10.94 -0.91 -6.17
CA PRO A 94 9.87 -1.25 -5.23
C PRO A 94 8.48 -0.77 -5.65
N ARG A 95 8.36 0.36 -6.36
CA ARG A 95 7.08 0.86 -6.90
C ARG A 95 6.54 -0.01 -8.03
N SER A 96 7.43 -0.55 -8.87
CA SER A 96 7.08 -1.54 -9.91
C SER A 96 6.59 -2.82 -9.24
N LEU A 97 7.37 -3.36 -8.29
CA LEU A 97 7.04 -4.62 -7.59
C LEU A 97 5.74 -4.53 -6.78
N MET A 98 5.40 -3.36 -6.24
CA MET A 98 4.16 -3.15 -5.46
C MET A 98 2.92 -3.15 -6.36
N ASN A 99 3.00 -2.53 -7.53
CA ASN A 99 1.86 -2.34 -8.43
C ASN A 99 1.81 -3.38 -9.57
N ASN A 100 2.78 -4.29 -9.62
CA ASN A 100 2.90 -5.30 -10.66
C ASN A 100 3.20 -6.69 -10.06
N PRO A 101 2.16 -7.51 -9.83
CA PRO A 101 2.32 -8.82 -9.20
C PRO A 101 3.15 -9.79 -10.05
N PHE A 102 3.19 -9.60 -11.38
CA PHE A 102 3.98 -10.45 -12.29
C PHE A 102 5.49 -10.18 -12.19
N GLU A 103 5.92 -8.93 -12.00
CA GLU A 103 7.34 -8.65 -11.68
C GLU A 103 7.68 -8.99 -10.22
N SER A 104 6.72 -8.84 -9.30
CA SER A 104 6.90 -9.18 -7.88
C SER A 104 7.28 -10.66 -7.68
N ILE A 105 6.58 -11.57 -8.35
CA ILE A 105 6.87 -13.01 -8.29
C ILE A 105 8.21 -13.32 -8.96
N ARG A 106 8.47 -12.75 -10.14
CA ARG A 106 9.74 -12.93 -10.84
C ARG A 106 10.94 -12.44 -10.00
N TYR A 107 10.78 -11.35 -9.26
CA TYR A 107 11.79 -10.89 -8.31
C TYR A 107 11.93 -11.84 -7.11
N THR A 108 10.84 -12.45 -6.67
CA THR A 108 10.86 -13.46 -5.60
C THR A 108 11.63 -14.72 -6.00
N GLU A 109 11.52 -15.19 -7.25
CA GLU A 109 12.29 -16.32 -7.81
C GLU A 109 13.81 -16.16 -7.75
N THR A 110 14.29 -14.91 -7.67
CA THR A 110 15.73 -14.63 -7.51
C THR A 110 16.24 -14.96 -6.11
N ARG A 111 15.35 -15.01 -5.11
CA ARG A 111 15.65 -15.23 -3.70
C ARG A 111 15.14 -16.59 -3.19
N ILE A 112 13.98 -17.02 -3.68
CA ILE A 112 13.30 -18.25 -3.28
C ILE A 112 12.98 -19.04 -4.55
N LYS A 113 13.61 -20.21 -4.73
CA LYS A 113 13.35 -21.05 -5.90
C LYS A 113 11.98 -21.72 -5.80
N PRO A 114 11.09 -21.54 -6.80
CA PRO A 114 9.79 -22.20 -6.78
C PRO A 114 9.93 -23.71 -6.95
N LYS A 115 9.05 -24.45 -6.30
CA LYS A 115 8.90 -25.90 -6.47
C LYS A 115 7.68 -26.20 -7.32
N LYS A 116 7.86 -26.93 -8.44
CA LYS A 116 6.73 -27.50 -9.19
C LYS A 116 6.03 -28.55 -8.32
N THR A 117 4.72 -28.44 -8.20
CA THR A 117 3.89 -29.31 -7.35
C THR A 117 2.87 -30.13 -8.13
N GLY A 118 2.70 -29.85 -9.42
CA GLY A 118 1.80 -30.60 -10.30
C GLY A 118 1.41 -29.79 -11.52
N THR A 119 0.38 -30.29 -12.19
CA THR A 119 -0.23 -29.68 -13.37
C THR A 119 -1.74 -29.58 -13.13
N GLU A 120 -2.34 -28.44 -13.45
CA GLU A 120 -3.77 -28.17 -13.27
C GLU A 120 -4.31 -27.39 -14.48
N THR A 121 -5.55 -27.64 -14.87
CA THR A 121 -6.22 -26.87 -15.93
C THR A 121 -6.86 -25.61 -15.34
N ILE A 122 -6.44 -24.44 -15.79
CA ILE A 122 -6.99 -23.14 -15.38
C ILE A 122 -7.58 -22.45 -16.61
N ASN A 123 -8.89 -22.15 -16.59
CA ASN A 123 -9.59 -21.46 -17.67
C ASN A 123 -9.39 -22.11 -19.06
N GLY A 124 -9.26 -23.44 -19.11
CA GLY A 124 -9.03 -24.21 -20.33
C GLY A 124 -7.56 -24.38 -20.74
N TYR A 125 -6.61 -23.80 -20.00
CA TYR A 125 -5.18 -23.93 -20.26
C TYR A 125 -4.53 -24.92 -19.29
N GLU A 126 -3.73 -25.84 -19.83
CA GLU A 126 -2.85 -26.68 -19.02
C GLU A 126 -1.76 -25.82 -18.38
N CYS A 127 -1.68 -25.85 -17.05
CA CYS A 127 -0.75 -25.03 -16.30
C CYS A 127 0.13 -25.86 -15.38
N ASP A 128 1.42 -25.54 -15.37
CA ASP A 128 2.32 -25.99 -14.33
C ASP A 128 2.08 -25.17 -13.05
N LYS A 129 1.89 -25.88 -11.93
CA LYS A 129 1.65 -25.26 -10.62
C LYS A 129 2.92 -25.21 -9.80
N TYR A 130 3.33 -24.01 -9.44
CA TYR A 130 4.51 -23.76 -8.62
C TYR A 130 4.13 -23.21 -7.24
N ILE A 131 4.89 -23.58 -6.21
CA ILE A 131 4.80 -23.00 -4.87
C ILE A 131 6.13 -22.38 -4.46
N PHE A 132 6.07 -21.22 -3.82
CA PHE A 132 7.20 -20.60 -3.13
C PHE A 132 7.02 -20.85 -1.64
N VAL A 133 8.04 -21.44 -1.01
CA VAL A 133 8.02 -21.77 0.42
C VAL A 133 9.24 -21.14 1.07
N ASP A 134 9.04 -20.47 2.19
CA ASP A 134 10.09 -19.93 3.04
C ASP A 134 9.88 -20.40 4.47
N ASN A 135 10.89 -21.03 5.08
CA ASN A 135 10.85 -21.59 6.43
C ASN A 135 9.57 -22.40 6.73
N GLY A 136 9.17 -23.26 5.80
CA GLY A 136 7.96 -24.11 5.94
C GLY A 136 6.63 -23.39 5.68
N THR A 137 6.63 -22.07 5.51
CA THR A 137 5.44 -21.27 5.19
C THR A 137 5.28 -21.12 3.69
N LYS A 138 4.10 -21.45 3.16
CA LYS A 138 3.76 -21.23 1.75
C LYS A 138 3.50 -19.74 1.52
N LEU A 139 4.32 -19.09 0.71
CA LEU A 139 4.23 -17.66 0.42
C LEU A 139 3.36 -17.38 -0.80
N ILE A 140 3.66 -18.03 -1.92
CA ILE A 140 3.01 -17.81 -3.21
C ILE A 140 2.67 -19.15 -3.86
N THR A 141 1.55 -19.21 -4.57
CA THR A 141 1.27 -20.25 -5.55
C THR A 141 0.94 -19.61 -6.88
N GLU A 142 1.55 -20.10 -7.95
CA GLU A 142 1.30 -19.62 -9.31
C GLU A 142 1.00 -20.80 -10.24
N TRP A 143 0.24 -20.50 -11.29
CA TRP A 143 -0.11 -21.42 -12.36
C TRP A 143 0.33 -20.80 -13.68
N VAL A 144 1.35 -21.41 -14.28
CA VAL A 144 1.98 -20.95 -15.52
C VAL A 144 1.44 -21.79 -16.67
N SER A 145 0.74 -21.16 -17.61
CA SER A 145 0.24 -21.85 -18.80
C SER A 145 1.40 -22.32 -19.66
N THR A 146 1.42 -23.61 -20.00
CA THR A 146 2.50 -24.24 -20.78
C THR A 146 2.51 -23.73 -22.22
N SER A 147 1.35 -23.47 -22.82
CA SER A 147 1.23 -22.94 -24.18
C SER A 147 1.51 -21.43 -24.27
N LEU A 148 1.13 -20.66 -23.24
CA LEU A 148 1.33 -19.21 -23.24
C LEU A 148 2.71 -18.79 -22.70
N GLY A 149 3.36 -19.63 -21.90
CA GLY A 149 4.60 -19.28 -21.19
C GLY A 149 4.42 -18.13 -20.19
N PHE A 150 3.21 -17.94 -19.65
CA PHE A 150 2.86 -16.81 -18.79
C PHE A 150 1.96 -17.27 -17.62
N PRO A 151 2.15 -16.72 -16.40
CA PRO A 151 1.28 -17.01 -15.27
C PRO A 151 -0.12 -16.47 -15.50
N ILE A 152 -1.13 -17.35 -15.46
CA ILE A 152 -2.54 -16.97 -15.65
C ILE A 152 -3.34 -16.99 -14.35
N LYS A 153 -2.77 -17.52 -13.27
CA LYS A 153 -3.31 -17.41 -11.92
C LYS A 153 -2.18 -17.34 -10.90
N MET A 154 -2.35 -16.50 -9.89
CA MET A 154 -1.38 -16.31 -8.81
C MET A 154 -2.13 -16.07 -7.50
N ILE A 155 -1.63 -16.62 -6.40
CA ILE A 155 -2.14 -16.41 -5.04
C ILE A 155 -0.95 -16.10 -4.15
N ASN A 156 -0.97 -14.93 -3.51
CA ASN A 156 -0.09 -14.60 -2.40
C ASN A 156 -0.81 -15.00 -1.11
N HIS A 157 -0.32 -16.04 -0.44
CA HIS A 157 -0.93 -16.60 0.76
C HIS A 157 -0.72 -15.71 1.99
N SER A 158 0.32 -14.87 2.01
CA SER A 158 0.60 -13.97 3.13
C SER A 158 -0.37 -12.78 3.16
N SER A 159 -0.73 -12.23 2.00
CA SER A 159 -1.70 -11.12 1.89
C SER A 159 -3.11 -11.57 1.52
N ASN A 160 -3.30 -12.85 1.19
CA ASN A 160 -4.52 -13.39 0.57
C ASN A 160 -4.97 -12.62 -0.68
N ASN A 161 -4.00 -12.08 -1.42
CA ASN A 161 -4.24 -11.43 -2.71
C ASN A 161 -4.11 -12.46 -3.83
N SER A 162 -4.88 -12.32 -4.90
CA SER A 162 -4.76 -13.17 -6.08
C SER A 162 -4.87 -12.39 -7.38
N VAL A 163 -4.27 -12.94 -8.42
CA VAL A 163 -4.41 -12.45 -9.79
C VAL A 163 -4.96 -13.58 -10.63
N GLU A 164 -5.92 -13.29 -11.49
CA GLU A 164 -6.46 -14.27 -12.43
C GLU A 164 -6.69 -13.64 -13.79
N ILE A 165 -6.18 -14.29 -14.84
CA ILE A 165 -6.36 -13.89 -16.23
C ILE A 165 -7.48 -14.75 -16.84
N LYS A 166 -8.49 -14.08 -17.40
CA LYS A 166 -9.70 -14.68 -17.98
C LYS A 166 -9.94 -14.13 -19.38
N SER A 167 -10.85 -14.76 -20.11
CA SER A 167 -11.25 -14.31 -21.45
C SER A 167 -10.06 -14.17 -22.41
N ILE A 168 -9.10 -15.10 -22.33
CA ILE A 168 -7.85 -15.06 -23.10
C ILE A 168 -8.16 -15.24 -24.59
N LYS A 169 -7.64 -14.33 -25.40
CA LYS A 169 -7.71 -14.35 -26.86
C LYS A 169 -6.30 -14.29 -27.42
N GLU A 170 -5.78 -15.45 -27.81
CA GLU A 170 -4.49 -15.58 -28.48
C GLU A 170 -4.51 -14.94 -29.86
N GLY A 171 -3.37 -14.41 -30.29
CA GLY A 171 -3.19 -13.83 -31.62
C GLY A 171 -2.16 -12.71 -31.67
N ALA A 172 -1.83 -12.30 -32.89
CA ALA A 172 -0.87 -11.22 -33.11
C ALA A 172 -1.36 -9.90 -32.49
N LEU A 173 -0.49 -9.26 -31.71
CA LEU A 173 -0.72 -7.91 -31.17
C LEU A 173 0.21 -6.89 -31.83
N ASN A 174 -0.34 -5.71 -32.12
CA ASN A 174 0.43 -4.59 -32.64
C ASN A 174 1.49 -4.17 -31.61
N SER A 175 2.76 -4.10 -32.04
CA SER A 175 3.88 -3.71 -31.17
C SER A 175 3.70 -2.32 -30.55
N ALA A 176 2.98 -1.41 -31.20
CA ALA A 176 2.70 -0.06 -30.70
C ALA A 176 1.93 -0.06 -29.36
N LEU A 177 1.22 -1.14 -29.00
CA LEU A 177 0.55 -1.26 -27.70
C LEU A 177 1.54 -1.23 -26.52
N PHE A 178 2.77 -1.69 -26.74
CA PHE A 178 3.80 -1.85 -25.72
C PHE A 178 4.78 -0.69 -25.65
N GLU A 179 4.61 0.31 -26.52
CA GLU A 179 5.47 1.49 -26.59
C GLU A 179 4.82 2.69 -25.89
N LEU A 180 5.65 3.66 -25.48
CA LEU A 180 5.16 4.91 -24.91
C LEU A 180 4.44 5.71 -26.02
N PRO A 181 3.14 6.07 -25.85
CA PRO A 181 2.45 6.87 -26.85
C PRO A 181 3.04 8.28 -26.96
N SER A 182 2.90 8.90 -28.13
CA SER A 182 3.34 10.28 -28.34
C SER A 182 2.60 11.28 -27.43
N GLY A 183 3.30 12.36 -27.06
CA GLY A 183 2.72 13.45 -26.26
C GLY A 183 2.69 13.20 -24.75
N TYR A 184 3.38 12.17 -24.25
CA TYR A 184 3.59 11.96 -22.82
C TYR A 184 4.85 12.67 -22.32
N SER A 185 4.76 13.33 -21.17
CA SER A 185 5.91 13.93 -20.47
C SER A 185 6.25 13.18 -19.18
N THR A 186 7.50 13.23 -18.74
CA THR A 186 7.89 12.59 -17.47
C THR A 186 7.23 13.29 -16.29
N MET A 187 6.72 12.54 -15.31
CA MET A 187 6.28 13.10 -14.03
C MET A 187 7.50 13.68 -13.31
N GLN A 188 7.57 15.01 -13.20
CA GLN A 188 8.60 15.65 -12.37
C GLN A 188 8.27 15.44 -10.89
N THR A 189 9.11 14.69 -10.19
CA THR A 189 9.07 14.60 -8.72
C THR A 189 9.69 15.87 -8.15
N GLY A 190 8.90 16.94 -8.00
CA GLY A 190 9.39 18.25 -7.57
C GLY A 190 8.45 18.98 -6.60
N ARG A 191 9.03 19.49 -5.50
CA ARG A 191 8.49 20.45 -4.53
C ARG A 191 7.60 21.51 -5.18
N THR A 192 6.50 21.90 -4.51
CA THR A 192 5.81 23.17 -4.80
C THR A 192 5.73 24.08 -3.57
N PRO A 193 6.20 25.34 -3.67
CA PRO A 193 5.98 26.39 -2.67
C PRO A 193 4.53 26.88 -2.67
N LYS A 194 4.08 27.37 -1.51
CA LYS A 194 2.79 28.07 -1.35
C LYS A 194 2.78 29.37 -2.13
N SER A 195 1.67 29.67 -2.81
CA SER A 195 1.15 31.03 -2.91
C SER A 195 -0.38 30.99 -2.90
N ALA A 196 -0.92 31.88 -2.05
CA ALA A 196 -2.32 32.27 -2.03
C ALA A 196 -2.66 33.05 -3.30
N THR A 197 -3.92 33.00 -3.75
CA THR A 197 -4.77 34.19 -3.96
C THR A 197 -6.23 33.75 -4.09
N SER A 198 -7.08 34.50 -3.39
CA SER A 198 -8.55 34.47 -3.39
C SER A 198 -9.13 34.97 -4.71
N GLN A 199 -10.12 34.30 -5.28
CA GLN A 199 -11.16 34.95 -6.08
C GLN A 199 -12.54 34.32 -5.84
N LYS A 200 -13.50 35.20 -5.59
CA LYS A 200 -14.93 34.98 -5.44
C LYS A 200 -15.58 34.82 -6.83
N GLU A 201 -16.64 34.03 -6.92
CA GLU A 201 -17.71 34.22 -7.90
C GLU A 201 -19.09 33.95 -7.27
N PRO A 202 -20.17 34.50 -7.87
CA PRO A 202 -21.38 34.89 -7.16
C PRO A 202 -22.55 33.90 -7.30
N THR A 203 -23.50 34.11 -6.38
CA THR A 203 -24.81 33.48 -6.19
C THR A 203 -25.71 33.50 -7.44
N GLN A 204 -26.40 32.38 -7.71
CA GLN A 204 -27.73 32.39 -8.33
C GLN A 204 -28.73 31.55 -7.52
N THR A 205 -29.68 32.30 -6.97
CA THR A 205 -31.13 32.10 -6.77
C THR A 205 -31.72 30.69 -6.66
N GLN A 206 -32.36 30.49 -5.50
CA GLN A 206 -33.24 29.39 -5.11
C GLN A 206 -34.63 29.51 -5.76
N ALA A 207 -35.23 28.36 -6.10
CA ALA A 207 -36.68 28.19 -6.17
C ALA A 207 -37.12 27.29 -5.02
N VAL A 208 -38.13 27.76 -4.29
CA VAL A 208 -38.62 27.28 -3.00
C VAL A 208 -39.58 26.10 -3.17
N GLN A 209 -39.40 25.03 -2.38
CA GLN A 209 -40.50 24.17 -1.93
C GLN A 209 -40.47 24.06 -0.40
N LYS A 210 -41.67 24.18 0.17
CA LYS A 210 -42.01 24.42 1.58
C LYS A 210 -41.57 23.30 2.53
N GLU A 211 -41.09 23.78 3.67
CA GLU A 211 -40.70 23.09 4.90
C GLU A 211 -41.70 22.07 5.46
N CYS A 212 -41.15 20.93 5.87
CA CYS A 212 -41.46 20.34 7.17
C CYS A 212 -40.25 20.65 8.07
N THR A 213 -40.45 21.42 9.13
CA THR A 213 -39.39 22.03 9.95
C THR A 213 -38.57 20.98 10.71
N ARG A 214 -37.29 20.86 10.36
CA ARG A 214 -36.26 20.13 11.13
C ARG A 214 -35.20 21.14 11.61
N PRO A 215 -34.73 21.08 12.86
CA PRO A 215 -33.80 22.08 13.42
C PRO A 215 -32.51 22.20 12.57
N GLN A 216 -32.20 23.44 12.16
CA GLN A 216 -31.20 23.84 11.16
C GLN A 216 -29.72 23.64 11.55
N ASN A 217 -29.37 22.72 12.43
CA ASN A 217 -27.97 22.58 12.86
C ASN A 217 -27.47 21.13 13.02
N THR A 218 -27.90 20.24 12.13
CA THR A 218 -27.50 18.83 12.20
C THR A 218 -26.92 18.28 10.89
N GLN A 219 -25.77 17.64 11.00
CA GLN A 219 -25.18 16.87 9.91
C GLN A 219 -25.90 15.53 9.82
N PHE A 220 -26.66 15.33 8.75
CA PHE A 220 -27.43 14.11 8.49
C PHE A 220 -26.78 13.36 7.32
N GLN A 221 -26.52 12.07 7.49
CA GLN A 221 -25.92 11.21 6.48
C GLN A 221 -26.72 9.91 6.37
N GLU A 222 -27.04 9.51 5.14
CA GLU A 222 -27.62 8.20 4.84
C GLU A 222 -26.77 7.47 3.81
N PHE A 223 -26.53 6.18 4.04
CA PHE A 223 -25.78 5.32 3.13
C PHE A 223 -26.12 3.86 3.35
N ARG A 224 -25.96 3.05 2.30
CA ARG A 224 -26.14 1.60 2.37
C ARG A 224 -24.83 0.90 2.66
N VAL A 225 -24.91 -0.22 3.37
CA VAL A 225 -23.82 -1.18 3.53
C VAL A 225 -24.31 -2.53 3.03
N ASP A 226 -23.74 -2.94 1.90
CA ASP A 226 -24.01 -4.23 1.28
C ASP A 226 -22.97 -5.25 1.74
N GLY A 227 -23.44 -6.26 2.47
CA GLY A 227 -22.70 -7.48 2.76
C GLY A 227 -22.48 -8.30 1.50
N LYS A 228 -21.30 -8.90 1.38
CA LYS A 228 -20.94 -9.85 0.32
C LYS A 228 -20.15 -11.02 0.91
N GLY A 229 -20.29 -12.19 0.30
CA GLY A 229 -19.54 -13.40 0.69
C GLY A 229 -20.37 -14.39 1.52
N ARG A 230 -19.65 -15.34 2.13
CA ARG A 230 -20.21 -16.39 3.01
C ARG A 230 -20.69 -15.79 4.32
N GLU A 231 -21.49 -16.54 5.07
CA GLU A 231 -22.12 -16.07 6.32
C GLU A 231 -21.17 -15.45 7.35
N THR A 232 -19.91 -15.85 7.37
CA THR A 232 -18.90 -15.34 8.29
C THR A 232 -18.13 -14.12 7.76
N ASP A 233 -18.22 -13.83 6.46
CA ASP A 233 -17.47 -12.75 5.83
C ASP A 233 -18.11 -11.39 6.17
N VAL A 234 -17.31 -10.35 6.45
CA VAL A 234 -17.80 -9.02 6.85
C VAL A 234 -17.46 -7.99 5.77
N SER A 235 -18.46 -7.35 5.20
CA SER A 235 -18.27 -6.14 4.40
C SER A 235 -18.45 -4.92 5.29
N SER A 236 -17.56 -3.93 5.19
CA SER A 236 -17.59 -2.78 6.10
C SER A 236 -17.29 -1.44 5.45
N ILE A 237 -17.91 -0.39 5.98
CA ILE A 237 -17.69 1.02 5.61
C ILE A 237 -17.31 1.81 6.85
N GLU A 238 -16.27 2.64 6.74
CA GLU A 238 -15.85 3.59 7.77
C GLU A 238 -16.48 4.98 7.53
N LYS A 239 -16.85 5.65 8.62
CA LYS A 239 -17.30 7.05 8.64
C LYS A 239 -16.64 7.82 9.77
N THR A 240 -16.09 8.98 9.42
CA THR A 240 -15.61 9.99 10.39
C THR A 240 -16.80 10.72 11.02
N VAL A 241 -16.70 11.00 12.32
CA VAL A 241 -17.71 11.71 13.12
C VAL A 241 -17.04 12.78 13.99
N ASN A 242 -17.77 13.86 14.28
CA ASN A 242 -17.35 14.89 15.23
C ASN A 242 -17.41 14.35 16.67
N PRO A 243 -16.29 14.31 17.42
CA PRO A 243 -16.26 13.75 18.78
C PRO A 243 -16.95 14.61 19.84
N ASP A 244 -17.23 15.88 19.55
CA ASP A 244 -17.86 16.80 20.50
C ASP A 244 -19.40 16.88 20.35
N GLU A 245 -19.97 16.04 19.51
CA GLU A 245 -21.40 16.00 19.20
C GLU A 245 -22.00 14.66 19.59
N LYS A 246 -23.26 14.67 20.03
CA LYS A 246 -24.01 13.43 20.26
C LYS A 246 -24.24 12.77 18.91
N LEU A 247 -23.90 11.50 18.81
CA LEU A 247 -24.02 10.71 17.59
C LEU A 247 -25.22 9.77 17.72
N VAL A 248 -26.18 9.88 16.81
CA VAL A 248 -27.31 8.96 16.71
C VAL A 248 -27.12 8.13 15.45
N ILE A 249 -27.12 6.81 15.61
CA ILE A 249 -26.98 5.83 14.54
C ILE A 249 -28.26 5.02 14.50
N ARG A 250 -28.96 5.01 13.36
CA ARG A 250 -30.04 4.08 13.07
C ARG A 250 -29.62 3.19 11.91
N ILE A 251 -29.76 1.88 12.09
CA ILE A 251 -29.61 0.92 11.00
C ILE A 251 -30.96 0.28 10.72
N THR A 252 -31.25 -0.01 9.46
CA THR A 252 -32.47 -0.72 9.03
C THR A 252 -32.07 -1.80 8.05
N ALA A 253 -32.52 -3.03 8.24
CA ALA A 253 -32.25 -4.09 7.26
C ALA A 253 -33.19 -3.95 6.06
N ASP A 254 -32.63 -3.96 4.86
CA ASP A 254 -33.36 -3.87 3.58
C ASP A 254 -32.83 -4.87 2.54
N CYS A 255 -32.42 -6.05 3.00
CA CYS A 255 -31.80 -7.06 2.14
C CYS A 255 -32.84 -7.73 1.22
N PRO A 256 -32.68 -7.68 -0.11
CA PRO A 256 -33.65 -8.30 -1.02
C PRO A 256 -33.49 -9.83 -1.11
N VAL A 257 -32.40 -10.39 -0.57
CA VAL A 257 -32.02 -11.81 -0.78
C VAL A 257 -32.10 -12.63 0.51
N ARG A 258 -31.86 -12.01 1.68
CA ARG A 258 -31.89 -12.69 2.98
C ARG A 258 -33.07 -12.20 3.83
N PRO A 259 -33.66 -13.07 4.67
CA PRO A 259 -34.74 -12.68 5.57
C PRO A 259 -34.26 -11.76 6.70
N GLU A 260 -32.96 -11.82 7.03
CA GLU A 260 -32.33 -11.00 8.06
C GLU A 260 -30.91 -10.57 7.69
N SER A 261 -30.49 -9.43 8.21
CA SER A 261 -29.13 -8.89 8.12
C SER A 261 -28.46 -8.93 9.49
N LYS A 262 -27.26 -9.50 9.55
CA LYS A 262 -26.41 -9.54 10.75
C LYS A 262 -25.21 -8.63 10.57
N GLY A 263 -24.69 -8.08 11.66
CA GLY A 263 -23.50 -7.25 11.57
C GLY A 263 -23.06 -6.65 12.89
N LYS A 264 -22.14 -5.69 12.79
CA LYS A 264 -21.62 -4.95 13.93
C LYS A 264 -21.31 -3.51 13.59
N VAL A 265 -21.48 -2.62 14.56
CA VAL A 265 -21.04 -1.22 14.49
C VAL A 265 -19.92 -1.03 15.51
N SER A 266 -18.73 -0.68 15.06
CA SER A 266 -17.55 -0.48 15.91
C SER A 266 -17.23 1.02 16.01
N LEU A 267 -17.00 1.51 17.23
CA LEU A 267 -16.73 2.92 17.52
C LEU A 267 -15.29 3.09 17.97
N TYR A 268 -14.61 4.12 17.47
CA TYR A 268 -13.20 4.37 17.75
C TYR A 268 -12.96 5.82 18.18
N GLN A 269 -12.07 6.03 19.15
CA GLN A 269 -11.60 7.35 19.57
C GLN A 269 -10.37 7.83 18.76
N ASP A 270 -9.66 6.89 18.12
CA ASP A 270 -8.53 7.10 17.21
C ASP A 270 -8.27 5.81 16.38
N GLU A 271 -7.27 5.83 15.50
CA GLU A 271 -6.93 4.75 14.56
C GLU A 271 -6.60 3.39 15.23
N TYR A 272 -6.38 3.35 16.56
CA TYR A 272 -5.98 2.13 17.27
C TYR A 272 -6.84 1.82 18.51
N LYS A 273 -7.73 2.72 18.95
CA LYS A 273 -8.53 2.57 20.17
C LYS A 273 -10.03 2.40 19.89
N LYS A 274 -10.47 1.14 19.86
CA LYS A 274 -11.90 0.76 19.85
C LYS A 274 -12.53 1.00 21.23
N VAL A 275 -13.61 1.77 21.29
CA VAL A 275 -14.31 2.10 22.55
C VAL A 275 -15.59 1.34 22.77
N GLN A 276 -16.23 0.87 21.71
CA GLN A 276 -17.41 0.02 21.81
C GLN A 276 -17.64 -0.73 20.51
N GLU A 277 -18.21 -1.92 20.60
CA GLU A 277 -18.71 -2.68 19.47
C GLU A 277 -20.15 -3.11 19.75
N MET A 278 -21.05 -2.88 18.80
CA MET A 278 -22.48 -3.12 18.93
C MET A 278 -22.92 -4.08 17.84
N GLN A 279 -23.27 -5.31 18.21
CA GLN A 279 -23.75 -6.31 17.27
C GLN A 279 -25.26 -6.15 17.00
N PHE A 280 -25.69 -6.58 15.82
CA PHE A 280 -27.08 -6.59 15.42
C PHE A 280 -27.44 -7.82 14.57
N THR A 281 -28.71 -8.16 14.63
CA THR A 281 -29.42 -9.09 13.75
C THR A 281 -30.82 -8.50 13.58
N LEU A 282 -31.23 -8.20 12.35
CA LEU A 282 -32.47 -7.48 12.05
C LEU A 282 -33.17 -8.12 10.86
N LYS A 283 -34.48 -8.34 10.96
CA LYS A 283 -35.30 -8.75 9.82
C LYS A 283 -35.51 -7.57 8.88
N ASN A 284 -35.80 -7.83 7.61
CA ASN A 284 -36.06 -6.74 6.65
C ASN A 284 -37.22 -5.85 7.13
N GLY A 285 -36.99 -4.54 7.09
CA GLY A 285 -37.89 -3.52 7.63
C GLY A 285 -37.69 -3.19 9.10
N GLU A 286 -37.00 -4.04 9.88
CA GLU A 286 -36.65 -3.75 11.26
C GLU A 286 -35.48 -2.78 11.34
N SER A 287 -35.55 -1.89 12.34
CA SER A 287 -34.49 -0.93 12.62
C SER A 287 -33.98 -1.04 14.05
N LYS A 288 -32.71 -0.70 14.24
CA LYS A 288 -32.11 -0.49 15.56
C LYS A 288 -31.43 0.86 15.61
N THR A 289 -31.65 1.58 16.71
CA THR A 289 -31.09 2.90 16.95
C THR A 289 -30.20 2.88 18.18
N TRP A 290 -29.04 3.51 18.07
CA TRP A 290 -28.14 3.78 19.19
C TRP A 290 -27.89 5.27 19.30
N GLU A 291 -27.99 5.77 20.53
CA GLU A 291 -27.59 7.12 20.88
C GLU A 291 -26.26 7.07 21.63
N LEU A 292 -25.26 7.72 21.06
CA LEU A 292 -23.90 7.71 21.53
C LEU A 292 -23.59 9.13 22.02
N PRO A 293 -23.46 9.32 23.34
CA PRO A 293 -23.33 10.65 23.88
C PRO A 293 -21.86 11.11 23.74
N ALA A 294 -21.64 12.43 23.69
CA ALA A 294 -20.36 13.02 23.29
C ALA A 294 -19.21 12.71 24.27
N GLU A 295 -19.51 12.26 25.50
CA GLU A 295 -18.53 11.78 26.49
C GLU A 295 -17.69 10.63 25.93
N LYS A 296 -18.28 9.84 25.00
CA LYS A 296 -17.58 8.73 24.34
C LYS A 296 -16.51 9.19 23.35
N GLN A 297 -16.50 10.47 22.95
CA GLN A 297 -15.43 11.08 22.14
C GLN A 297 -15.11 10.31 20.85
N VAL A 298 -16.14 9.73 20.22
CA VAL A 298 -15.99 8.88 19.03
C VAL A 298 -15.53 9.74 17.85
N LYS A 299 -14.50 9.31 17.13
CA LYS A 299 -13.99 9.96 15.91
C LYS A 299 -14.29 9.16 14.64
N TYR A 300 -14.35 7.83 14.75
CA TYR A 300 -14.64 6.95 13.62
C TYR A 300 -15.66 5.90 14.01
N THR A 301 -16.50 5.53 13.06
CA THR A 301 -17.44 4.43 13.17
C THR A 301 -17.29 3.50 11.97
N ILE A 302 -17.24 2.20 12.22
CA ILE A 302 -17.15 1.16 11.19
C ILE A 302 -18.43 0.33 11.24
N PHE A 303 -19.16 0.31 10.14
CA PHE A 303 -20.38 -0.47 9.97
C PHE A 303 -20.04 -1.73 9.20
N GLY A 304 -20.15 -2.89 9.84
CA GLY A 304 -19.93 -4.20 9.24
C GLY A 304 -21.23 -4.98 9.07
N VAL A 305 -21.41 -5.63 7.93
CA VAL A 305 -22.52 -6.54 7.64
C VAL A 305 -21.95 -7.91 7.26
N TYR A 306 -22.45 -8.96 7.90
CA TYR A 306 -22.05 -10.35 7.66
C TYR A 306 -22.77 -10.95 6.44
N GLY A 307 -22.05 -11.77 5.68
CA GLY A 307 -22.56 -12.48 4.50
C GLY A 307 -23.23 -11.54 3.50
N THR A 308 -24.25 -12.02 2.80
CA THR A 308 -24.96 -11.21 1.78
C THR A 308 -26.10 -10.36 2.37
N GLY A 309 -26.01 -9.96 3.64
CA GLY A 309 -26.98 -9.05 4.27
C GLY A 309 -26.91 -7.64 3.66
N ARG A 310 -27.88 -6.79 3.96
CA ARG A 310 -27.88 -5.37 3.61
C ARG A 310 -28.52 -4.54 4.70
N ILE A 311 -27.92 -3.40 4.99
CA ILE A 311 -28.52 -2.38 5.84
C ILE A 311 -28.48 -1.01 5.17
N MET A 312 -29.51 -0.21 5.43
CA MET A 312 -29.47 1.24 5.33
C MET A 312 -29.04 1.82 6.68
N VAL A 313 -28.04 2.68 6.67
CA VAL A 313 -27.57 3.42 7.84
C VAL A 313 -28.00 4.88 7.72
N SER A 314 -28.62 5.39 8.78
CA SER A 314 -28.95 6.80 8.98
C SER A 314 -28.17 7.30 10.19
N MET A 315 -27.36 8.33 9.99
CA MET A 315 -26.45 8.87 11.00
C MET A 315 -26.68 10.36 11.17
N HIS A 316 -26.76 10.79 12.44
CA HIS A 316 -27.14 12.15 12.80
C HIS A 316 -26.23 12.67 13.92
N GLN A 317 -25.57 13.82 13.70
CA GLN A 317 -24.76 14.47 14.73
C GLN A 317 -25.45 15.70 15.29
N VAL A 318 -25.78 15.64 16.58
CA VAL A 318 -26.49 16.68 17.29
C VAL A 318 -25.50 17.50 18.10
N LYS A 319 -25.37 18.78 17.75
CA LYS A 319 -24.60 19.76 18.52
C LYS A 319 -25.21 19.93 19.90
N LEU A 320 -24.36 19.80 20.92
CA LEU A 320 -24.73 20.09 22.29
C LEU A 320 -24.92 21.60 22.49
N GLU A 321 -25.96 21.97 23.24
CA GLU A 321 -26.17 23.36 23.66
C GLU A 321 -25.10 23.80 24.66
N ALA A 322 -24.88 25.11 24.81
CA ALA A 322 -23.83 25.65 25.68
C ALA A 322 -23.93 25.12 27.13
N LYS A 323 -25.15 25.02 27.69
CA LYS A 323 -25.38 24.45 29.03
C LYS A 323 -25.00 22.97 29.12
N GLN A 324 -25.29 22.20 28.07
CA GLN A 324 -24.95 20.77 27.98
C GLN A 324 -23.44 20.56 27.82
N LYS A 325 -22.75 21.40 27.06
CA LYS A 325 -21.27 21.37 26.95
C LYS A 325 -20.59 21.65 28.29
N VAL A 326 -21.11 22.59 29.08
CA VAL A 326 -20.59 22.89 30.41
C VAL A 326 -20.86 21.74 31.38
N ALA A 327 -22.06 21.13 31.33
CA ALA A 327 -22.39 19.95 32.14
C ALA A 327 -21.52 18.74 31.76
N LEU A 328 -21.33 18.47 30.47
CA LEU A 328 -20.43 17.45 29.93
C LEU A 328 -19.00 17.64 30.43
N ALA A 329 -18.47 18.86 30.33
CA ALA A 329 -17.13 19.17 30.82
C ALA A 329 -17.01 19.00 32.34
N LYS A 330 -18.07 19.30 33.10
CA LYS A 330 -18.13 19.11 34.55
C LYS A 330 -18.18 17.62 34.92
N GLU A 331 -19.00 16.82 34.25
CA GLU A 331 -19.08 15.37 34.45
C GLU A 331 -17.79 14.64 34.05
N MET A 332 -17.18 15.00 32.91
CA MET A 332 -15.90 14.43 32.49
C MET A 332 -14.78 14.75 33.49
N LYS A 333 -14.78 15.96 34.07
CA LYS A 333 -13.88 16.31 35.19
C LYS A 333 -14.19 15.51 36.46
N GLN A 334 -15.47 15.31 36.80
CA GLN A 334 -15.89 14.59 38.01
C GLN A 334 -15.65 13.07 37.93
N LYS A 335 -15.80 12.45 36.75
CA LYS A 335 -15.43 11.06 36.46
C LYS A 335 -13.91 10.86 36.49
N SER A 336 -13.13 11.83 36.01
CA SER A 336 -11.68 11.85 36.20
C SER A 336 -11.30 11.90 37.69
N ALA A 337 -12.01 12.70 38.50
CA ALA A 337 -11.74 12.87 39.92
C ALA A 337 -12.12 11.65 40.79
N LYS A 338 -13.16 10.88 40.43
CA LYS A 338 -13.54 9.64 41.16
C LYS A 338 -12.60 8.46 40.91
N GLN A 339 -11.76 8.55 39.88
CA GLN A 339 -10.72 7.56 39.55
C GLN A 339 -9.38 7.88 40.24
N GLU A 340 -9.29 9.02 40.95
CA GLU A 340 -8.11 9.48 41.69
C GLU A 340 -8.28 9.22 43.20
N SER A 341 -7.90 8.03 43.65
CA SER A 341 -7.48 7.81 45.05
C SER A 341 -6.06 7.23 45.09
N THR A 342 -5.13 7.92 44.45
CA THR A 342 -3.69 8.06 44.78
C THR A 342 -3.05 8.99 43.73
N PRO A 343 -2.03 9.80 44.07
CA PRO A 343 -2.13 11.25 43.87
C PRO A 343 -1.61 11.79 42.53
N SER A 344 -2.47 12.66 41.97
CA SER A 344 -2.18 14.02 41.48
C SER A 344 -1.30 14.21 40.24
N LEU A 345 -1.98 14.14 39.09
CA LEU A 345 -1.60 14.77 37.82
C LEU A 345 -2.14 16.21 37.76
N SER A 346 -1.25 17.19 37.85
CA SER A 346 -1.48 18.51 37.28
C SER A 346 -0.32 18.88 36.34
N LYS A 347 -0.37 18.38 35.09
CA LYS A 347 0.07 19.08 33.87
C LYS A 347 -0.23 18.22 32.62
N LEU A 348 -0.83 18.88 31.64
CA LEU A 348 -1.39 18.37 30.38
C LEU A 348 -0.41 17.54 29.51
N ARG A 349 -0.87 16.36 29.05
CA ARG A 349 -0.83 15.88 27.63
C ARG A 349 -1.43 14.46 27.57
N ARG A 350 -2.43 14.21 26.71
CA ARG A 350 -2.94 12.84 26.49
C ARG A 350 -1.80 11.96 25.92
N SER A 351 -1.34 10.98 26.69
CA SER A 351 -0.27 10.04 26.31
C SER A 351 -0.79 8.94 25.38
N PRO A 352 0.04 8.42 24.45
CA PRO A 352 -0.17 7.10 23.85
C PRO A 352 -0.25 6.03 24.95
N SER A 353 -0.87 4.88 24.67
CA SER A 353 -0.78 3.70 25.55
C SER A 353 0.68 3.49 25.99
N SER A 354 0.92 3.35 27.30
CA SER A 354 2.29 3.30 27.83
C SER A 354 3.06 2.11 27.24
N PHE A 355 4.37 2.29 27.02
CA PHE A 355 5.26 1.26 26.50
C PHE A 355 5.08 -0.08 27.22
N SER A 356 5.03 -0.07 28.55
CA SER A 356 4.84 -1.27 29.38
C SER A 356 3.49 -1.96 29.14
N THR A 357 2.41 -1.20 28.92
CA THR A 357 1.10 -1.77 28.59
C THR A 357 1.14 -2.51 27.25
N LEU A 358 1.81 -1.94 26.25
CA LEU A 358 1.93 -2.55 24.93
C LEU A 358 2.78 -3.83 24.96
N LEU A 359 3.86 -3.85 25.76
CA LEU A 359 4.65 -5.06 25.97
C LEU A 359 3.83 -6.18 26.63
N HIS A 360 3.10 -5.89 27.70
CA HIS A 360 2.25 -6.90 28.36
C HIS A 360 1.15 -7.44 27.43
N ASN A 361 0.58 -6.60 26.56
CA ASN A 361 -0.42 -7.06 25.59
C ASN A 361 0.19 -7.96 24.51
N ALA A 362 1.41 -7.62 24.05
CA ALA A 362 2.13 -8.42 23.09
C ALA A 362 2.48 -9.81 23.66
N GLU A 363 2.99 -9.85 24.89
CA GLU A 363 3.32 -11.09 25.60
C GLU A 363 2.08 -11.99 25.79
N ARG A 364 0.96 -11.39 26.20
CA ARG A 364 -0.31 -12.11 26.33
C ARG A 364 -0.77 -12.68 24.99
N SER A 365 -0.71 -11.90 23.92
CA SER A 365 -1.12 -12.33 22.58
C SER A 365 -0.25 -13.47 22.07
N TYR A 366 1.07 -13.37 22.27
CA TYR A 366 2.03 -14.41 21.92
C TYR A 366 1.77 -15.70 22.68
N SER A 367 1.57 -15.63 24.00
CA SER A 367 1.28 -16.79 24.85
C SER A 367 -0.02 -17.51 24.46
N ASN A 368 -0.96 -16.78 23.86
CA ASN A 368 -2.22 -17.33 23.35
C ASN A 368 -2.15 -17.80 21.89
N GLY A 369 -0.97 -17.77 21.26
CA GLY A 369 -0.77 -18.15 19.86
C GLY A 369 -1.20 -17.11 18.82
N ASP A 370 -1.64 -15.92 19.22
CA ASP A 370 -1.95 -14.80 18.32
C ASP A 370 -0.69 -13.97 18.04
N THR A 371 0.17 -14.52 17.18
CA THR A 371 1.45 -13.89 16.81
C THR A 371 1.26 -12.59 16.04
N ALA A 372 0.15 -12.43 15.30
CA ALA A 372 -0.14 -11.22 14.54
C ALA A 372 -0.43 -10.04 15.48
N SER A 373 -1.31 -10.21 16.47
CA SER A 373 -1.57 -9.18 17.48
C SER A 373 -0.32 -8.87 18.31
N ALA A 374 0.48 -9.88 18.64
CA ALA A 374 1.74 -9.69 19.33
C ALA A 374 2.69 -8.75 18.57
N VAL A 375 2.90 -9.00 17.28
CA VAL A 375 3.75 -8.15 16.42
C VAL A 375 3.19 -6.74 16.29
N LEU A 376 1.87 -6.58 16.17
CA LEU A 376 1.23 -5.26 16.08
C LEU A 376 1.43 -4.43 17.35
N ASP A 377 1.31 -5.04 18.53
CA ASP A 377 1.51 -4.34 19.80
C ASP A 377 3.00 -4.06 20.07
N LEU A 378 3.92 -4.94 19.66
CA LEU A 378 5.36 -4.66 19.66
C LEU A 378 5.69 -3.45 18.78
N ARG A 379 5.12 -3.38 17.57
CA ARG A 379 5.32 -2.24 16.67
C ARG A 379 4.81 -0.94 17.31
N LYS A 380 3.63 -0.96 17.94
CA LYS A 380 3.13 0.20 18.69
C LYS A 380 4.06 0.57 19.85
N ALA A 381 4.63 -0.42 20.54
CA ALA A 381 5.55 -0.19 21.66
C ALA A 381 6.80 0.56 21.16
N ILE A 382 7.41 0.09 20.07
CA ILE A 382 8.54 0.77 19.41
C ILE A 382 8.17 2.22 19.05
N LEU A 383 7.03 2.43 18.39
CA LEU A 383 6.60 3.78 17.99
C LEU A 383 6.32 4.69 19.18
N SER A 384 5.85 4.15 20.32
CA SER A 384 5.55 4.93 21.52
C SER A 384 6.79 5.58 22.15
N VAL A 385 7.97 4.97 21.95
CA VAL A 385 9.24 5.47 22.47
C VAL A 385 10.13 6.11 21.38
N TRP A 386 9.78 5.92 20.11
CA TRP A 386 10.61 6.29 18.96
C TRP A 386 11.02 7.77 18.94
N ASP A 387 10.09 8.67 19.27
CA ASP A 387 10.37 10.11 19.27
C ASP A 387 11.48 10.48 20.27
N SER A 388 11.63 9.72 21.35
CA SER A 388 12.68 9.89 22.37
C SER A 388 14.01 9.24 22.00
N VAL A 389 14.05 8.38 20.98
CA VAL A 389 15.29 7.74 20.54
C VAL A 389 16.16 8.78 19.83
N PRO A 390 17.42 9.02 20.26
CA PRO A 390 18.31 9.94 19.55
C PRO A 390 18.63 9.39 18.15
N LEU A 391 18.88 10.29 17.20
CA LEU A 391 19.39 9.87 15.90
C LEU A 391 20.76 9.23 16.09
N LYS A 392 20.92 8.00 15.59
CA LYS A 392 22.16 7.22 15.70
C LYS A 392 22.42 6.46 14.41
N VAL A 393 23.70 6.30 14.11
CA VAL A 393 24.17 5.26 13.19
C VAL A 393 24.43 4.03 14.04
N VAL A 394 23.60 2.98 13.88
CA VAL A 394 23.71 1.75 14.70
C VAL A 394 24.64 0.73 14.09
N ASN A 395 24.81 0.79 12.77
CA ASN A 395 25.77 -0.02 12.02
C ASN A 395 26.32 0.82 10.86
N ALA A 396 27.62 0.71 10.61
CA ALA A 396 28.29 1.37 9.48
C ALA A 396 29.34 0.42 8.91
N VAL A 397 29.19 0.05 7.63
CA VAL A 397 30.04 -0.95 6.99
C VAL A 397 30.62 -0.38 5.70
N LEU A 398 31.95 -0.48 5.56
CA LEU A 398 32.61 -0.23 4.28
C LEU A 398 32.22 -1.33 3.31
N VAL A 399 31.74 -0.96 2.13
CA VAL A 399 31.31 -1.90 1.09
C VAL A 399 32.06 -1.64 -0.20
N LYS A 400 32.16 -2.67 -1.05
CA LYS A 400 32.76 -2.52 -2.39
C LYS A 400 31.88 -1.67 -3.31
N ASP A 401 30.57 -1.79 -3.14
CA ASP A 401 29.54 -1.03 -3.84
C ASP A 401 28.23 -1.07 -3.05
N THR A 402 27.32 -0.13 -3.33
CA THR A 402 26.04 0.02 -2.62
C THR A 402 24.90 -0.78 -3.26
N GLY A 403 25.20 -1.68 -4.19
CA GLY A 403 24.21 -2.55 -4.86
C GLY A 403 24.27 -4.00 -4.37
N THR A 404 25.47 -4.54 -4.18
CA THR A 404 25.72 -5.89 -3.69
C THR A 404 25.91 -5.96 -2.17
N TYR A 405 26.22 -4.81 -1.54
CA TYR A 405 26.54 -4.70 -0.11
C TYR A 405 27.66 -5.63 0.35
N THR A 406 28.54 -6.04 -0.57
CA THR A 406 29.70 -6.88 -0.25
C THR A 406 30.64 -6.08 0.65
N PRO A 407 30.95 -6.53 1.88
CA PRO A 407 31.88 -5.83 2.75
C PRO A 407 33.26 -5.68 2.10
N LYS A 408 33.88 -4.50 2.27
CA LYS A 408 35.28 -4.29 1.93
C LYS A 408 36.13 -4.81 3.10
N PRO A 409 37.16 -5.64 2.84
CA PRO A 409 37.91 -6.30 3.92
C PRO A 409 38.85 -5.37 4.69
N ASP A 410 39.20 -4.22 4.12
CA ASP A 410 40.11 -3.23 4.68
C ASP A 410 39.59 -1.81 4.38
N ASN A 411 40.25 -0.80 4.95
CA ASN A 411 39.96 0.62 4.74
C ASN A 411 41.05 1.34 3.93
N VAL A 412 41.76 0.60 3.07
CA VAL A 412 42.82 1.12 2.20
C VAL A 412 42.27 1.46 0.82
N TYR A 413 42.66 2.63 0.30
CA TYR A 413 42.16 3.18 -0.95
C TYR A 413 43.30 3.83 -1.74
N LYS A 414 43.21 3.78 -3.07
CA LYS A 414 44.05 4.59 -3.95
C LYS A 414 43.58 6.05 -3.98
N PRO A 415 44.46 7.02 -4.32
CA PRO A 415 44.04 8.39 -4.55
C PRO A 415 42.86 8.47 -5.55
N GLY A 416 41.77 9.11 -5.15
CA GLY A 416 40.56 9.24 -5.97
C GLY A 416 39.70 7.97 -6.09
N GLU A 417 40.05 6.87 -5.41
CA GLU A 417 39.19 5.68 -5.36
C GLU A 417 37.87 5.99 -4.63
N PRO A 418 36.71 5.56 -5.17
CA PRO A 418 35.43 5.72 -4.48
C PRO A 418 35.36 4.93 -3.17
N ILE A 419 34.88 5.59 -2.13
CA ILE A 419 34.66 5.01 -0.80
C ILE A 419 33.15 4.88 -0.62
N TYR A 420 32.66 3.65 -0.38
CA TYR A 420 31.25 3.38 -0.15
C TYR A 420 31.01 2.93 1.30
N ILE A 421 29.98 3.48 1.93
CA ILE A 421 29.60 3.14 3.30
C ILE A 421 28.10 2.89 3.35
N HIS A 422 27.70 1.73 3.85
CA HIS A 422 26.31 1.43 4.19
C HIS A 422 26.08 1.74 5.67
N CYS A 423 25.09 2.56 5.98
CA CYS A 423 24.79 2.98 7.34
C CYS A 423 23.34 2.67 7.72
N GLU A 424 23.14 1.92 8.79
CA GLU A 424 21.82 1.70 9.39
C GLU A 424 21.52 2.80 10.39
N ILE A 425 20.32 3.38 10.29
CA ILE A 425 19.92 4.58 11.02
C ILE A 425 18.79 4.23 12.00
N LEU A 426 18.93 4.72 13.23
CA LEU A 426 17.94 4.61 14.29
C LEU A 426 17.53 6.01 14.76
N GLY A 427 16.24 6.21 15.09
CA GLY A 427 15.77 7.41 15.78
C GLY A 427 15.46 8.63 14.91
N HIS A 428 15.38 8.47 13.58
CA HIS A 428 14.93 9.52 12.65
C HIS A 428 13.46 9.92 12.90
N LYS A 429 13.11 11.18 12.65
CA LYS A 429 11.76 11.69 12.86
C LYS A 429 10.82 11.21 11.76
N LEU A 430 9.79 10.52 12.21
CA LEU A 430 8.63 10.15 11.40
C LEU A 430 7.61 11.29 11.43
N LYS A 431 7.66 12.17 10.41
CA LYS A 431 6.75 13.32 10.32
C LYS A 431 5.49 12.93 9.55
N ARG A 432 4.33 12.93 10.21
CA ARG A 432 3.05 12.69 9.52
C ARG A 432 2.68 13.90 8.64
N VAL A 433 2.40 13.65 7.36
CA VAL A 433 1.96 14.64 6.37
C VAL A 433 0.76 14.06 5.63
N GLY A 434 -0.44 14.54 5.95
CA GLY A 434 -1.68 13.90 5.47
C GLY A 434 -1.77 12.44 5.94
N ASN A 435 -1.88 11.53 4.97
CA ASN A 435 -2.02 10.08 5.21
C ASN A 435 -0.71 9.29 5.11
N VAL A 436 0.44 9.98 5.01
CA VAL A 436 1.76 9.33 4.91
C VAL A 436 2.71 9.83 6.01
N TYR A 437 3.75 9.04 6.28
CA TYR A 437 4.89 9.38 7.12
C TYR A 437 6.08 9.73 6.26
N HIS A 438 6.65 10.90 6.53
CA HIS A 438 7.80 11.45 5.84
C HIS A 438 9.06 11.24 6.69
N VAL A 439 10.13 10.76 6.05
CA VAL A 439 11.49 10.65 6.58
C VAL A 439 12.38 11.53 5.71
N GLY A 440 13.08 12.47 6.34
CA GLY A 440 14.00 13.37 5.66
C GLY A 440 15.36 13.28 6.33
N LEU A 441 16.40 12.90 5.59
CA LEU A 441 17.78 12.84 6.07
C LEU A 441 18.69 13.63 5.15
N GLY A 442 19.69 14.30 5.72
CA GLY A 442 20.79 14.92 4.98
C GLY A 442 22.12 14.46 5.56
N ALA A 443 23.20 14.60 4.80
CA ALA A 443 24.53 14.38 5.33
C ALA A 443 25.54 15.38 4.77
N ASP A 444 26.49 15.73 5.63
CA ASP A 444 27.67 16.54 5.37
C ASP A 444 28.91 15.68 5.64
N PHE A 445 30.06 16.01 5.05
CA PHE A 445 31.32 15.37 5.43
C PHE A 445 32.48 16.35 5.53
N VAL A 446 33.42 15.99 6.39
CA VAL A 446 34.73 16.63 6.54
C VAL A 446 35.80 15.53 6.56
N VAL A 447 36.86 15.71 5.79
CA VAL A 447 38.08 14.90 5.88
C VAL A 447 38.97 15.51 6.95
N MET A 448 39.44 14.67 7.86
CA MET A 448 40.37 15.05 8.91
C MET A 448 41.65 14.24 8.77
N SER A 449 42.79 14.86 9.09
CA SER A 449 44.03 14.13 9.34
C SER A 449 43.91 13.22 10.56
N GLU A 450 44.90 12.34 10.75
CA GLU A 450 44.95 11.40 11.86
C GLU A 450 44.83 12.08 13.25
N ASP A 451 45.49 13.23 13.41
CA ASP A 451 45.49 14.09 14.60
C ASP A 451 44.19 14.89 14.81
N GLY A 452 43.28 14.88 13.84
CA GLY A 452 41.97 15.53 13.93
C GLY A 452 41.87 16.92 13.29
N THR A 453 42.91 17.40 12.60
CA THR A 453 42.84 18.67 11.86
C THR A 453 41.89 18.52 10.65
N GLU A 454 40.94 19.44 10.49
CA GLU A 454 40.02 19.45 9.35
C GLU A 454 40.75 19.92 8.08
N LEU A 455 40.80 19.07 7.04
CA LEU A 455 41.52 19.32 5.79
C LEU A 455 40.61 19.87 4.68
N GLY A 456 39.30 19.62 4.79
CA GLY A 456 38.31 20.06 3.82
C GLY A 456 37.06 19.20 3.87
N GLY A 457 35.96 19.70 3.31
CA GLY A 457 34.67 19.02 3.41
C GLY A 457 33.64 19.59 2.45
N LYS A 458 32.45 19.00 2.48
CA LYS A 458 31.31 19.46 1.70
C LYS A 458 30.02 19.21 2.47
N GLU A 459 29.16 20.23 2.48
CA GLU A 459 27.81 20.14 2.99
C GLU A 459 26.85 19.57 1.94
N ASN A 460 25.72 19.03 2.40
CA ASN A 460 24.61 18.52 1.61
C ASN A 460 25.05 17.47 0.57
N VAL A 461 26.00 16.61 0.93
CA VAL A 461 26.45 15.51 0.06
C VAL A 461 25.43 14.39 -0.09
N LEU A 462 24.47 14.32 0.83
CA LEU A 462 23.31 13.46 0.71
C LEU A 462 22.04 14.24 1.05
N THR A 463 20.97 13.97 0.31
CA THR A 463 19.61 14.38 0.67
C THR A 463 18.65 13.26 0.32
N ILE A 464 17.93 12.78 1.33
CA ILE A 464 16.89 11.77 1.22
C ILE A 464 15.60 12.40 1.70
N GLU A 465 14.55 12.28 0.87
CA GLU A 465 13.18 12.63 1.21
C GLU A 465 12.31 11.44 0.82
N LYS A 466 11.78 10.71 1.80
CA LYS A 466 11.03 9.47 1.58
C LYS A 466 9.68 9.53 2.28
N SER A 467 8.62 9.27 1.53
CA SER A 467 7.26 9.13 2.05
C SER A 467 6.86 7.66 2.10
N THR A 468 6.22 7.25 3.18
CA THR A 468 5.78 5.88 3.44
C THR A 468 4.35 5.89 3.97
N PRO A 469 3.46 4.99 3.52
CA PRO A 469 2.10 4.92 4.05
C PRO A 469 2.05 4.43 5.51
N LEU A 470 3.05 3.66 5.93
CA LEU A 470 3.22 3.18 7.30
C LEU A 470 4.49 3.77 7.92
N PRO A 471 4.53 4.01 9.24
CA PRO A 471 5.74 4.50 9.90
C PRO A 471 6.85 3.45 9.79
N ASN A 472 7.94 3.81 9.10
CA ASN A 472 9.06 2.92 8.84
C ASN A 472 10.22 3.21 9.80
N THR A 473 10.46 2.30 10.73
CA THR A 473 11.51 2.40 11.76
C THR A 473 12.83 1.82 11.28
N GLU A 474 12.80 0.91 10.31
CA GLU A 474 13.98 0.31 9.69
C GLU A 474 14.43 1.20 8.52
N PHE A 475 15.56 1.88 8.68
CA PHE A 475 16.05 2.83 7.68
C PHE A 475 17.57 2.72 7.53
N TYR A 476 18.06 2.91 6.31
CA TYR A 476 19.48 2.94 6.00
C TYR A 476 19.78 4.07 5.03
N ILE A 477 21.05 4.46 4.98
CA ILE A 477 21.60 5.39 3.99
C ILE A 477 22.87 4.81 3.39
N ASP A 478 23.12 5.11 2.13
CA ASP A 478 24.34 4.74 1.43
C ASP A 478 25.13 6.03 1.13
N LEU A 479 26.38 6.07 1.58
CA LEU A 479 27.30 7.18 1.39
C LEU A 479 28.33 6.80 0.32
N ARG A 480 28.65 7.77 -0.54
CA ARG A 480 29.71 7.64 -1.54
C ARG A 480 30.60 8.88 -1.49
N TYR A 481 31.88 8.65 -1.26
CA TYR A 481 32.90 9.70 -1.31
C TYR A 481 33.91 9.40 -2.42
N THR A 482 34.41 10.46 -3.05
CA THR A 482 35.53 10.40 -3.99
C THR A 482 36.41 11.58 -3.64
N ILE A 483 37.56 11.30 -3.03
CA ILE A 483 38.43 12.33 -2.47
C ILE A 483 39.72 12.33 -3.28
N SER A 484 39.97 13.45 -3.95
CA SER A 484 41.18 13.69 -4.75
C SER A 484 42.12 14.66 -4.02
N GLY A 485 43.42 14.54 -4.26
CA GLY A 485 44.41 15.49 -3.75
C GLY A 485 44.89 15.22 -2.32
N LEU A 486 44.52 14.08 -1.73
CA LEU A 486 45.17 13.58 -0.51
C LEU A 486 46.48 12.89 -0.89
N ALA A 487 47.55 13.19 -0.15
CA ALA A 487 48.77 12.40 -0.19
C ALA A 487 48.57 11.04 0.48
N GLY A 488 49.52 10.12 0.32
CA GLY A 488 49.54 8.87 1.08
C GLY A 488 49.55 9.13 2.59
N GLY A 489 48.66 8.47 3.33
CA GLY A 489 48.49 8.70 4.77
C GLY A 489 47.19 8.17 5.36
N THR A 490 47.03 8.35 6.68
CA THR A 490 45.84 7.95 7.44
C THR A 490 44.92 9.15 7.68
N TYR A 491 43.64 8.98 7.43
CA TYR A 491 42.62 10.03 7.55
C TYR A 491 41.36 9.51 8.22
N LYS A 492 40.49 10.43 8.63
CA LYS A 492 39.14 10.13 9.12
C LYS A 492 38.13 10.94 8.32
N ILE A 493 37.13 10.29 7.75
CA ILE A 493 35.94 10.97 7.20
C ILE A 493 34.95 11.14 8.34
N LYS A 494 34.74 12.37 8.78
CA LYS A 494 33.67 12.75 9.70
C LYS A 494 32.41 13.05 8.90
N THR A 495 31.44 12.16 8.96
CA THR A 495 30.12 12.35 8.36
C THR A 495 29.15 12.80 9.43
N THR A 496 28.48 13.93 9.23
CA THR A 496 27.38 14.38 10.09
C THR A 496 26.07 14.17 9.35
N ILE A 497 25.19 13.35 9.92
CA ILE A 497 23.86 13.06 9.40
C ILE A 497 22.86 13.93 10.15
N HIS A 498 22.01 14.62 9.41
CA HIS A 498 20.99 15.52 9.93
C HIS A 498 19.61 14.96 9.63
N ASP A 499 18.75 14.90 10.65
CA ASP A 499 17.33 14.70 10.43
C ASP A 499 16.69 16.01 9.97
N ARG A 500 16.14 16.02 8.76
CA ARG A 500 15.54 17.22 8.15
C ARG A 500 14.15 17.55 8.72
N ASN A 501 13.57 16.64 9.50
CA ASN A 501 12.26 16.80 10.13
C ASN A 501 12.37 17.12 11.64
N SER A 502 13.58 17.14 12.21
CA SER A 502 13.82 17.48 13.62
C SER A 502 15.16 18.22 13.80
N SER A 503 15.59 18.43 15.04
CA SER A 503 16.93 18.98 15.34
C SER A 503 17.97 17.88 15.62
N LYS A 504 17.62 16.60 15.41
CA LYS A 504 18.51 15.48 15.71
C LYS A 504 19.62 15.37 14.66
N SER A 505 20.83 15.05 15.12
CA SER A 505 21.95 14.70 14.27
C SER A 505 22.73 13.51 14.84
N ALA A 506 23.49 12.84 13.98
CA ALA A 506 24.39 11.76 14.34
C ALA A 506 25.71 11.93 13.60
N THR A 507 26.83 11.64 14.26
CA THR A 507 28.17 11.73 13.65
C THR A 507 28.79 10.35 13.56
N LEU A 508 29.37 10.05 12.40
CA LEU A 508 30.16 8.86 12.13
C LEU A 508 31.59 9.28 11.80
N LEU A 509 32.58 8.62 12.38
CA LEU A 509 33.99 8.76 12.01
C LEU A 509 34.43 7.48 11.30
N THR A 510 34.79 7.61 10.03
CA THR A 510 35.23 6.48 9.20
C THR A 510 36.73 6.59 8.95
N PRO A 511 37.57 5.74 9.55
CA PRO A 511 39.00 5.75 9.28
C PRO A 511 39.28 5.22 7.88
N ILE A 512 40.16 5.88 7.14
CA ILE A 512 40.63 5.47 5.82
C ILE A 512 42.14 5.62 5.74
N LYS A 513 42.77 4.84 4.86
CA LYS A 513 44.18 4.97 4.51
C LYS A 513 44.31 5.17 3.00
N ILE A 514 45.05 6.18 2.58
CA ILE A 514 45.43 6.40 1.19
C ILE A 514 46.81 5.81 0.97
N GLU A 515 46.95 4.90 0.01
CA GLU A 515 48.22 4.32 -0.44
C GLU A 515 48.37 4.54 -1.95
N GLU A 516 49.57 4.99 -2.36
CA GLU A 516 49.91 5.28 -3.77
C GLU A 516 50.28 4.03 -4.56
#